data_AF-Q4WX97-F1
#
_entry.id   AF-Q4WX97-F1
#
_cell.length_a   1.000
_cell.length_b   1.000
_cell.length_c   1.000
_cell.angle_alpha   90.00
_cell.angle_beta   90.00
_cell.angle_gamma   90.00
#
_symmetry.space_group_name_H-M   'P 1'
#
loop_
_entity.id
_entity.type
_entity.pdbx_description
1 polymer ?
#
loop_
_entity_poly.entity_id
_entity_poly.type
_entity_poly.pdbx_seq_one_letter_code
_entity_poly.pdbx_strand_id
1 'polypeptide(L)'
;MLKTLVESKPCYSLVSQDIHDLDEDWHGFLAKHLPEQGLFNCDASGALAKNDSLLVLANVPPNASKLDHYTPARSWSALMEACMRQSGLHTYGSVRVIATLPLFEAQTILPRSVSNRSRPALITENVALHAFEVASTQDPSVWTMAKGWDLAAANAARVAERSAQHNVIVPAGRQVPPVPLAPEAPEPGHSPYPYVSRLKTDMHDRILKTIKTAEKSPSDIALKKKKQRALIQLRYDNRNSFLRKELADKQIKIDELNRSLARKAADSTADLQDLQPILDQIGSLKADIAKLSSEVHYEVLHHVPNMIDDARSALSTGSFDDAVLLWDRRLFEPLHIQPEELYPRETDMTMIYFEADANPPIMRLCNQVDEASRADLYRIYEAVSLIFGSRSAMPVSELLNALFPNRPINDLVRAIPSLATHAARTPKPNFDSLPKTVHGRPGEDPSKQLDPVFNFQENLDYDLSDVRIRCLSSITLWEIILEYQKENDTEVNVVQLNRLLGGTLTSFRAGEYGMEPKKLR
;
A
#
# COMPACT_ATOMS: atom_id res chain seq x y z
N MET A 1 29.76 -12.83 -21.38
CA MET A 1 30.06 -11.90 -20.29
C MET A 1 30.26 -12.63 -18.96
N LEU A 2 29.29 -13.37 -18.41
CA LEU A 2 29.46 -14.08 -17.13
C LEU A 2 30.56 -15.16 -17.15
N LYS A 3 30.69 -15.94 -18.22
CA LYS A 3 31.78 -16.93 -18.37
C LYS A 3 33.16 -16.27 -18.27
N THR A 4 33.36 -15.16 -18.99
CA THR A 4 34.60 -14.37 -18.95
C THR A 4 34.88 -13.79 -17.55
N LEU A 5 33.85 -13.41 -16.80
CA LEU A 5 34.00 -12.95 -15.42
C LEU A 5 34.52 -14.09 -14.54
N VAL A 6 33.95 -15.29 -14.65
CA VAL A 6 34.41 -16.47 -13.89
C VAL A 6 35.83 -16.87 -14.23
N GLU A 7 36.20 -16.82 -15.50
CA GLU A 7 37.58 -17.07 -15.94
C GLU A 7 38.58 -16.05 -15.37
N SER A 8 38.11 -14.83 -15.04
CA SER A 8 39.00 -13.75 -14.58
C SER A 8 39.42 -13.86 -13.12
N LYS A 9 38.62 -14.49 -12.24
CA LYS A 9 38.94 -14.63 -10.80
C LYS A 9 38.40 -15.93 -10.22
N PRO A 10 39.18 -16.63 -9.37
CA PRO A 10 38.79 -17.90 -8.78
C PRO A 10 37.68 -17.77 -7.72
N CYS A 11 37.42 -16.57 -7.19
CA CYS A 11 36.35 -16.33 -6.23
C CYS A 11 34.95 -16.25 -6.87
N TYR A 12 34.86 -16.28 -8.20
CA TYR A 12 33.58 -16.30 -8.89
C TYR A 12 33.22 -17.73 -9.30
N SER A 13 31.96 -18.09 -9.10
CA SER A 13 31.38 -19.33 -9.58
C SER A 13 30.19 -19.01 -10.46
N LEU A 14 30.07 -19.70 -11.59
CA LEU A 14 28.87 -19.63 -12.44
C LEU A 14 28.12 -20.94 -12.29
N VAL A 15 26.95 -20.85 -11.69
CA VAL A 15 26.03 -21.98 -11.53
C VAL A 15 24.85 -21.74 -12.46
N SER A 16 24.52 -22.76 -13.26
CA SER A 16 23.31 -22.77 -14.08
C SER A 16 22.30 -23.65 -13.39
N GLN A 17 21.17 -23.08 -12.98
CA GLN A 17 20.13 -23.81 -12.27
C GLN A 17 18.77 -23.25 -12.65
N ASP A 18 17.75 -24.11 -12.63
CA ASP A 18 16.37 -23.63 -12.70
C ASP A 18 16.04 -22.94 -11.38
N ILE A 19 15.43 -21.76 -11.46
CA ILE A 19 15.02 -21.01 -10.28
C ILE A 19 13.92 -21.76 -9.50
N HIS A 20 13.14 -22.61 -10.18
CA HIS A 20 12.12 -23.45 -9.55
C HIS A 20 12.71 -24.64 -8.80
N ASP A 21 13.85 -25.18 -9.26
CA ASP A 21 14.55 -26.27 -8.57
C ASP A 21 15.24 -25.79 -7.28
N LEU A 22 15.58 -24.49 -7.20
CA LEU A 22 16.20 -23.89 -6.02
C LEU A 22 15.25 -23.81 -4.81
N ASP A 23 13.94 -23.78 -5.04
CA ASP A 23 12.95 -23.80 -3.97
C ASP A 23 12.99 -25.11 -3.15
N GLU A 24 13.59 -26.18 -3.71
CA GLU A 24 13.70 -27.48 -3.05
C GLU A 24 14.98 -27.67 -2.20
N ASP A 25 16.13 -27.08 -2.58
CA ASP A 25 17.40 -27.29 -1.84
C ASP A 25 18.36 -26.06 -1.82
N TRP A 26 17.88 -24.96 -1.25
CA TRP A 26 18.75 -23.82 -0.91
C TRP A 26 19.88 -24.19 0.06
N HIS A 27 19.65 -25.12 0.97
CA HIS A 27 20.66 -25.51 1.97
C HIS A 27 21.87 -26.18 1.31
N GLY A 28 21.65 -27.14 0.42
CA GLY A 28 22.70 -27.79 -0.36
C GLY A 28 23.40 -26.82 -1.31
N PHE A 29 22.65 -25.88 -1.90
CA PHE A 29 23.24 -24.80 -2.71
C PHE A 29 24.23 -23.95 -1.89
N LEU A 30 23.79 -23.43 -0.73
CA LEU A 30 24.63 -22.63 0.16
C LEU A 30 25.84 -23.42 0.65
N ALA A 31 25.65 -24.67 1.11
CA ALA A 31 26.74 -25.51 1.59
C ALA A 31 27.82 -25.77 0.50
N LYS A 32 27.41 -25.87 -0.76
CA LYS A 32 28.31 -26.14 -1.89
C LYS A 32 29.00 -24.89 -2.42
N HIS A 33 28.28 -23.77 -2.51
CA HIS A 33 28.73 -22.57 -3.23
C HIS A 33 29.10 -21.40 -2.33
N LEU A 34 28.64 -21.39 -1.07
CA LEU A 34 28.91 -20.40 -0.04
C LEU A 34 29.15 -21.11 1.32
N PRO A 35 30.14 -22.02 1.43
CA PRO A 35 30.36 -22.85 2.62
C PRO A 35 30.69 -22.05 3.89
N GLU A 36 31.09 -20.79 3.75
CA GLU A 36 31.27 -19.83 4.83
C GLU A 36 29.96 -19.32 5.45
N GLN A 37 28.81 -19.66 4.85
CA GLN A 37 27.50 -19.36 5.40
C GLN A 37 27.04 -20.49 6.33
N GLY A 38 26.71 -20.15 7.57
CA GLY A 38 26.21 -21.07 8.57
C GLY A 38 25.59 -20.37 9.78
N LEU A 39 25.27 -21.13 10.83
CA LEU A 39 24.61 -20.60 12.03
C LEU A 39 25.40 -19.50 12.74
N PHE A 40 26.73 -19.44 12.59
CA PHE A 40 27.56 -18.40 13.18
C PHE A 40 27.43 -17.03 12.50
N ASN A 41 26.83 -16.97 11.31
CA ASN A 41 26.49 -15.71 10.63
C ASN A 41 25.14 -15.14 11.07
N CYS A 42 24.37 -15.91 11.84
CA CYS A 42 23.02 -15.57 12.24
C CYS A 42 23.06 -14.75 13.55
N ASP A 43 22.66 -13.48 13.46
CA ASP A 43 22.35 -12.66 14.63
C ASP A 43 20.90 -12.90 15.05
N ALA A 44 20.72 -13.70 16.10
CA ALA A 44 19.43 -14.04 16.68
C ALA A 44 19.01 -13.12 17.84
N SER A 45 19.61 -11.93 17.97
CA SER A 45 19.25 -10.97 19.02
C SER A 45 17.84 -10.37 18.87
N GLY A 46 17.31 -10.36 17.65
CA GLY A 46 15.96 -9.88 17.33
C GLY A 46 14.90 -10.97 17.22
N ALA A 47 13.63 -10.56 17.11
CA ALA A 47 12.51 -11.46 16.84
C ALA A 47 12.59 -12.14 15.45
N LEU A 48 13.30 -11.52 14.51
CA LEU A 48 13.68 -12.08 13.21
C LEU A 48 15.21 -12.05 13.12
N ALA A 49 15.82 -13.21 12.94
CA ALA A 49 17.27 -13.31 12.91
C ALA A 49 17.85 -12.69 11.63
N LYS A 50 19.04 -12.10 11.71
CA LYS A 50 19.71 -11.37 10.62
C LYS A 50 20.98 -12.08 10.14
N ASN A 51 21.29 -11.90 8.86
CA ASN A 51 22.57 -12.28 8.27
C ASN A 51 23.20 -11.04 7.60
N ASP A 52 24.22 -10.48 8.25
CA ASP A 52 24.94 -9.31 7.76
C ASP A 52 26.13 -9.65 6.84
N SER A 53 26.49 -10.94 6.73
CA SER A 53 27.63 -11.40 5.94
C SER A 53 27.28 -11.72 4.48
N LEU A 54 26.00 -11.82 4.14
CA LEU A 54 25.52 -12.13 2.78
C LEU A 54 24.70 -10.98 2.17
N LEU A 55 25.10 -10.57 0.97
CA LEU A 55 24.37 -9.62 0.12
C LEU A 55 23.95 -10.30 -1.18
N VAL A 56 22.66 -10.26 -1.50
CA VAL A 56 22.11 -10.82 -2.74
C VAL A 56 21.93 -9.70 -3.76
N LEU A 57 22.54 -9.87 -4.93
CA LEU A 57 22.28 -9.02 -6.10
C LEU A 57 21.43 -9.84 -7.09
N ALA A 58 20.22 -9.38 -7.36
CA ALA A 58 19.29 -10.06 -8.26
C ALA A 58 19.01 -9.17 -9.48
N ASN A 59 19.06 -9.77 -10.67
CA ASN A 59 18.52 -9.14 -11.87
C ASN A 59 17.42 -10.04 -12.44
N VAL A 60 16.17 -9.67 -12.19
CA VAL A 60 15.02 -10.48 -12.54
C VAL A 60 14.44 -9.96 -13.86
N PRO A 61 14.47 -10.75 -14.94
CA PRO A 61 13.98 -10.31 -16.24
C PRO A 61 12.45 -10.16 -16.23
N PRO A 62 11.88 -9.38 -17.17
CA PRO A 62 10.45 -9.38 -17.41
C PRO A 62 9.97 -10.76 -17.87
N ASN A 63 8.68 -11.05 -17.65
CA ASN A 63 8.09 -12.31 -18.08
C ASN A 63 8.26 -12.51 -19.59
N ALA A 64 8.63 -13.72 -19.98
CA ALA A 64 8.67 -14.11 -21.39
C ALA A 64 7.26 -14.12 -22.03
N SER A 65 6.21 -14.32 -21.22
CA SER A 65 4.81 -14.40 -21.66
C SER A 65 3.85 -13.78 -20.66
N LYS A 66 2.74 -13.22 -21.15
CA LYS A 66 1.62 -12.77 -20.32
C LYS A 66 0.88 -13.92 -19.62
N LEU A 67 1.04 -15.15 -20.12
CA LEU A 67 0.49 -16.36 -19.52
C LEU A 67 1.39 -16.93 -18.42
N ASP A 68 2.61 -16.39 -18.28
CA ASP A 68 3.53 -16.81 -17.25
C ASP A 68 3.02 -16.36 -15.88
N HIS A 69 2.79 -17.35 -15.02
CA HIS A 69 2.30 -17.14 -13.67
C HIS A 69 3.44 -16.92 -12.66
N TYR A 70 4.71 -16.98 -13.07
CA TYR A 70 5.88 -16.72 -12.22
C TYR A 70 6.44 -15.32 -12.45
N THR A 71 5.63 -14.31 -12.13
CA THR A 71 6.05 -12.91 -12.30
C THR A 71 7.14 -12.52 -11.29
N PRO A 72 8.03 -11.56 -11.62
CA PRO A 72 9.05 -11.06 -10.70
C PRO A 72 8.52 -10.67 -9.32
N ALA A 73 7.34 -10.04 -9.25
CA ALA A 73 6.70 -9.71 -7.98
C ALA A 73 6.24 -10.93 -7.18
N ARG A 74 5.86 -12.03 -7.84
CA ARG A 74 5.54 -13.30 -7.16
C ARG A 74 6.81 -13.96 -6.61
N SER A 75 7.90 -13.96 -7.38
CA SER A 75 9.21 -14.43 -6.89
C SER A 75 9.69 -13.59 -5.72
N TRP A 76 9.50 -12.27 -5.76
CA TRP A 76 9.75 -11.39 -4.62
C TRP A 76 8.90 -11.75 -3.41
N SER A 77 7.60 -12.01 -3.61
CA SER A 77 6.71 -12.44 -2.53
C SER A 77 7.20 -13.73 -1.87
N ALA A 78 7.60 -14.73 -2.67
CA ALA A 78 8.16 -15.98 -2.17
C ALA A 78 9.45 -15.77 -1.36
N LEU A 79 10.33 -14.88 -1.82
CA LEU A 79 11.54 -14.50 -1.09
C LEU A 79 11.20 -13.87 0.27
N MET A 80 10.25 -12.94 0.31
CA MET A 80 9.84 -12.29 1.57
C MET A 80 9.09 -13.25 2.51
N GLU A 81 8.34 -14.21 1.97
CA GLU A 81 7.73 -15.31 2.75
C GLU A 81 8.80 -16.21 3.37
N ALA A 82 9.83 -16.56 2.60
CA ALA A 82 10.97 -17.31 3.08
C ALA A 82 11.77 -16.52 4.14
N CYS A 83 11.87 -15.19 4.01
CA CYS A 83 12.44 -14.30 5.02
C CYS A 83 11.66 -14.38 6.34
N MET A 84 10.33 -14.27 6.27
CA MET A 84 9.45 -14.36 7.44
C MET A 84 9.52 -15.75 8.10
N ARG A 85 9.70 -16.81 7.31
CA ARG A 85 9.81 -18.20 7.80
C ARG A 85 11.23 -18.64 8.14
N GLN A 86 12.24 -17.78 7.93
CA GLN A 86 13.67 -18.11 8.10
C GLN A 86 14.06 -19.40 7.33
N SER A 87 13.65 -19.48 6.08
CA SER A 87 13.87 -20.64 5.21
C SER A 87 14.56 -20.24 3.89
N GLY A 88 14.98 -21.21 3.09
CA GLY A 88 15.60 -20.95 1.80
C GLY A 88 16.91 -20.16 1.92
N LEU A 89 17.07 -19.08 1.15
CA LEU A 89 18.18 -18.12 1.28
C LEU A 89 18.29 -17.48 2.68
N HIS A 90 17.20 -17.49 3.45
CA HIS A 90 17.12 -16.88 4.77
C HIS A 90 17.36 -17.87 5.92
N THR A 91 17.79 -19.11 5.61
CA THR A 91 18.01 -20.17 6.62
C THR A 91 19.01 -19.78 7.70
N TYR A 92 20.02 -18.96 7.36
CA TYR A 92 21.05 -18.49 8.31
C TYR A 92 20.82 -17.03 8.74
N GLY A 93 19.58 -16.56 8.71
CA GLY A 93 19.20 -15.18 8.99
C GLY A 93 18.69 -14.45 7.74
N SER A 94 17.92 -13.39 7.95
CA SER A 94 17.41 -12.54 6.86
C SER A 94 18.57 -11.85 6.13
N VAL A 95 18.61 -11.95 4.81
CA VAL A 95 19.68 -11.39 3.97
C VAL A 95 19.25 -10.08 3.33
N ARG A 96 20.22 -9.21 3.05
CA ARG A 96 19.98 -7.97 2.29
C ARG A 96 19.93 -8.26 0.80
N VAL A 97 19.07 -7.53 0.09
CA VAL A 97 18.82 -7.75 -1.34
C VAL A 97 18.85 -6.43 -2.10
N ILE A 98 19.56 -6.40 -3.22
CA ILE A 98 19.42 -5.38 -4.26
C ILE A 98 18.90 -6.07 -5.50
N ALA A 99 17.68 -5.76 -5.91
CA ALA A 99 17.03 -6.39 -7.05
C ALA A 99 16.73 -5.38 -8.15
N THR A 100 17.08 -5.69 -9.40
CA THR A 100 16.56 -4.98 -10.57
C THR A 100 15.37 -5.74 -11.14
N LEU A 101 14.27 -5.02 -11.32
CA LEU A 101 12.95 -5.53 -11.69
C LEU A 101 12.33 -4.63 -12.77
N PRO A 102 11.42 -5.14 -13.62
CA PRO A 102 10.61 -4.28 -14.48
C PRO A 102 9.84 -3.26 -13.63
N LEU A 103 9.72 -2.01 -14.11
CA LEU A 103 9.08 -0.91 -13.39
C LEU A 103 7.70 -1.30 -12.85
N PHE A 104 6.83 -1.88 -13.69
CA PHE A 104 5.48 -2.28 -13.27
C PHE A 104 5.49 -3.33 -12.15
N GLU A 105 6.42 -4.29 -12.16
CA GLU A 105 6.54 -5.29 -11.09
C GLU A 105 7.04 -4.64 -9.79
N ALA A 106 8.01 -3.73 -9.88
CA ALA A 106 8.48 -2.93 -8.75
C ALA A 106 7.34 -2.13 -8.11
N GLN A 107 6.42 -1.57 -8.91
CA GLN A 107 5.24 -0.86 -8.40
C GLN A 107 4.21 -1.77 -7.68
N THR A 108 4.24 -3.08 -7.89
CA THR A 108 3.41 -4.01 -7.10
C THR A 108 4.01 -4.33 -5.73
N ILE A 109 5.33 -4.21 -5.61
CA ILE A 109 6.09 -4.39 -4.35
C ILE A 109 6.09 -3.10 -3.53
N LEU A 110 6.32 -1.97 -4.19
CA LEU A 110 6.35 -0.63 -3.62
C LEU A 110 5.25 0.25 -4.27
N PRO A 111 3.96 -0.04 -3.99
CA PRO A 111 2.86 0.69 -4.59
C PRO A 111 2.86 2.14 -4.11
N ARG A 112 2.55 3.03 -5.05
CA ARG A 112 2.50 4.48 -4.82
C ARG A 112 1.12 4.95 -4.33
N SER A 113 0.09 4.12 -4.52
CA SER A 113 -1.28 4.30 -4.04
C SER A 113 -1.80 3.00 -3.40
N VAL A 114 -2.61 3.12 -2.36
CA VAL A 114 -3.21 1.96 -1.67
C VAL A 114 -4.15 1.16 -2.56
N SER A 115 -4.66 1.77 -3.63
CA SER A 115 -5.46 1.08 -4.65
C SER A 115 -4.71 -0.04 -5.37
N ASN A 116 -3.37 0.08 -5.46
CA ASN A 116 -2.49 -0.91 -6.08
C ASN A 116 -1.81 -1.83 -5.05
N ARG A 117 -2.13 -1.68 -3.76
CA ARG A 117 -1.55 -2.49 -2.70
C ARG A 117 -2.05 -3.92 -2.83
N SER A 118 -1.11 -4.85 -3.00
CA SER A 118 -1.35 -6.26 -3.28
C SER A 118 -0.43 -7.15 -2.43
N ARG A 119 -0.54 -8.48 -2.57
CA ARG A 119 0.26 -9.44 -1.77
C ARG A 119 1.76 -9.14 -1.75
N PRO A 120 2.46 -8.86 -2.88
CA PRO A 120 3.89 -8.52 -2.83
C PRO A 120 4.21 -7.35 -1.90
N ALA A 121 3.42 -6.27 -1.96
CA ALA A 121 3.55 -5.14 -1.05
C ALA A 121 3.31 -5.53 0.41
N LEU A 122 2.20 -6.23 0.68
CA LEU A 122 1.81 -6.63 2.02
C LEU A 122 2.88 -7.48 2.72
N ILE A 123 3.48 -8.43 2.01
CA ILE A 123 4.51 -9.31 2.58
C ILE A 123 5.81 -8.53 2.77
N THR A 124 6.16 -7.63 1.86
CA THR A 124 7.33 -6.76 2.02
C THR A 124 7.18 -5.87 3.26
N GLU A 125 6.01 -5.26 3.44
CA GLU A 125 5.65 -4.47 4.63
C GLU A 125 5.76 -5.27 5.94
N ASN A 126 5.59 -6.60 5.90
CA ASN A 126 5.66 -7.42 7.10
C ASN A 126 7.07 -7.57 7.67
N VAL A 127 8.08 -7.56 6.80
CA VAL A 127 9.46 -7.92 7.17
C VAL A 127 10.46 -6.79 6.95
N ALA A 128 10.14 -5.75 6.17
CA ALA A 128 11.08 -4.69 5.82
C ALA A 128 11.35 -3.72 6.98
N LEU A 129 12.64 -3.51 7.29
CA LEU A 129 13.13 -2.29 7.92
C LEU A 129 13.25 -1.18 6.88
N HIS A 130 13.84 -1.55 5.74
CA HIS A 130 14.01 -0.70 4.58
C HIS A 130 13.56 -1.46 3.34
N ALA A 131 12.63 -0.88 2.60
CA ALA A 131 12.39 -1.26 1.22
C ALA A 131 12.05 0.00 0.41
N PHE A 132 12.90 0.34 -0.55
CA PHE A 132 12.72 1.54 -1.37
C PHE A 132 13.40 1.39 -2.73
N GLU A 133 12.94 2.18 -3.70
CA GLU A 133 13.55 2.27 -5.01
C GLU A 133 14.84 3.11 -4.92
N VAL A 134 15.99 2.49 -5.23
CA VAL A 134 17.30 3.17 -5.28
C VAL A 134 17.42 3.97 -6.57
N ALA A 135 16.99 3.38 -7.68
CA ALA A 135 17.04 3.98 -9.00
C ALA A 135 15.88 3.47 -9.85
N SER A 136 15.34 4.30 -10.74
CA SER A 136 14.23 3.92 -11.63
C SER A 136 14.29 4.66 -12.96
N THR A 137 13.80 4.00 -14.01
CA THR A 137 13.42 4.72 -15.24
C THR A 137 12.23 5.64 -14.97
N GLN A 138 11.93 6.52 -15.93
CA GLN A 138 10.90 7.55 -15.78
C GLN A 138 9.53 6.93 -15.52
N ASP A 139 8.98 7.18 -14.33
CA ASP A 139 7.61 6.81 -13.99
C ASP A 139 6.62 7.73 -14.71
N PRO A 140 5.63 7.18 -15.45
CA PRO A 140 4.53 7.95 -16.06
C PRO A 140 3.71 8.80 -15.08
N SER A 141 3.82 8.56 -13.76
CA SER A 141 3.19 9.36 -12.70
C SER A 141 1.65 9.33 -12.70
N VAL A 142 1.04 8.40 -13.46
CA VAL A 142 -0.41 8.25 -13.61
C VAL A 142 -1.12 8.01 -12.27
N TRP A 143 -0.43 7.36 -11.33
CA TRP A 143 -0.92 7.12 -9.97
C TRP A 143 -1.26 8.41 -9.19
N THR A 144 -0.65 9.55 -9.54
CA THR A 144 -0.96 10.85 -8.91
C THR A 144 -2.40 11.29 -9.15
N MET A 145 -3.06 10.81 -10.21
CA MET A 145 -4.48 11.06 -10.46
C MET A 145 -5.39 10.27 -9.51
N ALA A 146 -4.96 9.09 -9.06
CA ALA A 146 -5.68 8.28 -8.08
C ALA A 146 -5.42 8.76 -6.65
N LYS A 147 -4.15 9.06 -6.33
CA LYS A 147 -3.72 9.53 -5.00
C LYS A 147 -4.13 10.97 -4.69
N GLY A 148 -4.27 11.79 -5.74
CA GLY A 148 -4.40 13.24 -5.62
C GLY A 148 -3.04 13.92 -5.69
N TRP A 149 -2.97 15.01 -6.47
CA TRP A 149 -1.73 15.75 -6.69
C TRP A 149 -1.17 16.36 -5.40
N ASP A 150 -2.03 16.95 -4.57
CA ASP A 150 -1.57 17.67 -3.38
C ASP A 150 -0.92 16.74 -2.36
N LEU A 151 -1.48 15.53 -2.17
CA LEU A 151 -0.89 14.52 -1.30
C LEU A 151 0.46 14.02 -1.86
N ALA A 152 0.54 13.80 -3.19
CA ALA A 152 1.77 13.40 -3.85
C ALA A 152 2.87 14.47 -3.74
N ALA A 153 2.51 15.74 -3.95
CA ALA A 153 3.42 16.87 -3.84
C ALA A 153 3.88 17.10 -2.39
N ALA A 154 2.98 16.99 -1.41
CA ALA A 154 3.32 17.06 0.01
C ALA A 154 4.27 15.93 0.43
N ASN A 155 4.06 14.72 -0.07
CA ASN A 155 4.97 13.61 0.19
C ASN A 155 6.35 13.83 -0.46
N ALA A 156 6.41 14.29 -1.71
CA ALA A 156 7.68 14.62 -2.37
C ALA A 156 8.45 15.74 -1.63
N ALA A 157 7.75 16.75 -1.11
CA ALA A 157 8.36 17.78 -0.26
C ALA A 157 8.94 17.18 1.03
N ARG A 158 8.20 16.28 1.70
CA ARG A 158 8.70 15.57 2.89
C ARG A 158 9.93 14.70 2.58
N VAL A 159 9.96 14.04 1.43
CA VAL A 159 11.11 13.25 0.97
C VAL A 159 12.33 14.15 0.74
N ALA A 160 12.14 15.33 0.15
CA ALA A 160 13.21 16.31 -0.03
C ALA A 160 13.76 16.81 1.32
N GLU A 161 12.90 17.06 2.31
CA GLU A 161 13.32 17.37 3.68
C GLU A 161 14.16 16.24 4.29
N ARG A 162 13.69 14.98 4.21
CA ARG A 162 14.42 13.82 4.73
C ARG A 162 15.78 13.64 4.05
N SER A 163 15.82 13.81 2.73
CA SER A 163 17.05 13.75 1.93
C SER A 163 18.07 14.78 2.40
N ALA A 164 17.63 16.03 2.63
CA ALA A 164 18.48 17.09 3.13
C ALA A 164 18.97 16.81 4.55
N GLN A 165 18.09 16.35 5.45
CA GLN A 165 18.45 15.99 6.84
C GLN A 165 19.51 14.89 6.92
N HIS A 166 19.47 13.93 5.99
CA HIS A 166 20.41 12.81 5.94
C HIS A 166 21.61 13.06 5.01
N ASN A 167 21.77 14.28 4.49
CA ASN A 167 22.84 14.66 3.56
C ASN A 167 22.93 13.74 2.34
N VAL A 168 21.79 13.30 1.81
CA VAL A 168 21.74 12.46 0.61
C VAL A 168 22.13 13.29 -0.61
N ILE A 169 23.18 12.86 -1.32
CA ILE A 169 23.67 13.53 -2.52
C ILE A 169 23.06 12.86 -3.75
N VAL A 170 22.28 13.60 -4.54
CA VAL A 170 21.81 13.17 -5.86
C VAL A 170 22.85 13.59 -6.91
N PRO A 171 23.52 12.66 -7.60
CA PRO A 171 24.51 13.01 -8.61
C PRO A 171 23.90 13.86 -9.74
N ALA A 172 24.71 14.71 -10.36
CA ALA A 172 24.27 15.52 -11.50
C ALA A 172 23.77 14.62 -12.64
N GLY A 173 22.60 14.93 -13.21
CA GLY A 173 21.95 14.14 -14.26
C GLY A 173 21.12 12.95 -13.75
N ARG A 174 21.08 12.71 -12.44
CA ARG A 174 20.27 11.66 -11.80
C ARG A 174 18.99 12.18 -11.13
N GLN A 175 18.71 13.48 -11.28
CA GLN A 175 17.48 14.09 -10.75
C GLN A 175 16.26 13.54 -11.50
N VAL A 176 15.20 13.25 -10.76
CA VAL A 176 13.90 12.89 -11.35
C VAL A 176 13.34 14.10 -12.12
N PRO A 177 12.98 13.94 -13.40
CA PRO A 177 12.30 14.98 -14.16
C PRO A 177 11.02 15.48 -13.47
N PRO A 178 10.74 16.80 -13.49
CA PRO A 178 9.53 17.33 -12.89
C PRO A 178 8.29 16.79 -13.61
N VAL A 179 7.27 16.40 -12.85
CA VAL A 179 6.01 15.92 -13.41
C VAL A 179 5.26 17.08 -14.08
N PRO A 180 4.95 16.99 -15.39
CA PRO A 180 4.29 18.07 -16.09
C PRO A 180 2.84 18.22 -15.62
N LEU A 181 2.43 19.46 -15.37
CA LEU A 181 1.07 19.79 -14.93
C LEU A 181 0.14 20.08 -16.10
N ALA A 182 -1.13 19.71 -15.93
CA ALA A 182 -2.18 20.03 -16.87
C ALA A 182 -2.28 21.56 -17.04
N PRO A 183 -2.48 22.07 -18.26
CA PRO A 183 -2.60 23.50 -18.48
C PRO A 183 -3.89 24.05 -17.85
N GLU A 184 -3.81 25.29 -17.37
CA GLU A 184 -4.99 26.07 -17.04
C GLU A 184 -5.71 26.54 -18.31
N ALA A 185 -7.05 26.56 -18.29
CA ALA A 185 -7.81 27.11 -19.39
C ALA A 185 -7.67 28.64 -19.40
N PRO A 186 -7.37 29.28 -20.54
CA PRO A 186 -7.14 30.72 -20.61
C PRO A 186 -8.38 31.56 -20.29
N GLU A 187 -9.58 30.98 -20.43
CA GLU A 187 -10.85 31.66 -20.17
C GLU A 187 -11.74 30.83 -19.23
N PRO A 188 -12.35 31.44 -18.20
CA PRO A 188 -13.12 30.75 -17.17
C PRO A 188 -14.38 30.03 -17.70
N GLY A 189 -14.97 30.51 -18.79
CA GLY A 189 -16.25 29.98 -19.30
C GLY A 189 -17.47 30.39 -18.48
N HIS A 190 -18.61 29.72 -18.75
CA HIS A 190 -19.91 30.07 -18.15
C HIS A 190 -20.08 29.60 -16.70
N SER A 191 -19.39 28.53 -16.28
CA SER A 191 -19.42 28.01 -14.90
C SER A 191 -17.97 27.75 -14.48
N PRO A 192 -17.27 28.78 -13.97
CA PRO A 192 -15.88 28.65 -13.60
C PRO A 192 -15.72 27.79 -12.36
N TYR A 193 -14.76 26.88 -12.42
CA TYR A 193 -14.24 26.16 -11.26
C TYR A 193 -12.79 26.58 -11.06
N PRO A 194 -12.33 26.73 -9.80
CA PRO A 194 -10.92 27.01 -9.53
C PRO A 194 -10.01 25.99 -10.21
N TYR A 195 -8.87 26.45 -10.72
CA TYR A 195 -7.87 25.56 -11.28
C TYR A 195 -7.31 24.65 -10.17
N VAL A 196 -7.17 23.37 -10.47
CA VAL A 196 -6.48 22.41 -9.61
C VAL A 196 -5.34 21.75 -10.35
N SER A 197 -4.18 21.72 -9.69
CA SER A 197 -2.99 21.03 -10.17
C SER A 197 -3.25 19.54 -10.33
N ARG A 198 -2.87 19.00 -11.49
CA ARG A 198 -3.01 17.58 -11.83
C ARG A 198 -2.05 17.22 -12.95
N LEU A 199 -1.82 15.91 -13.13
CA LEU A 199 -0.95 15.39 -14.17
C LEU A 199 -1.39 15.84 -15.57
N LYS A 200 -0.43 16.30 -16.38
CA LYS A 200 -0.61 16.46 -17.81
C LYS A 200 -0.58 15.10 -18.50
N THR A 201 -1.56 14.86 -19.35
CA THR A 201 -1.73 13.62 -20.11
C THR A 201 -1.73 13.88 -21.62
N ASP A 202 -1.63 12.84 -22.43
CA ASP A 202 -1.68 12.92 -23.90
C ASP A 202 -2.95 13.61 -24.42
N MET A 203 -4.04 13.56 -23.66
CA MET A 203 -5.27 14.30 -23.96
C MET A 203 -5.01 15.81 -23.97
N HIS A 204 -4.25 16.32 -22.99
CA HIS A 204 -3.88 17.72 -22.89
C HIS A 204 -3.00 18.16 -24.05
N ASP A 205 -2.04 17.33 -24.48
CA ASP A 205 -1.21 17.64 -25.64
C ASP A 205 -2.03 17.75 -26.93
N ARG A 206 -3.00 16.87 -27.13
CA ARG A 206 -3.94 16.94 -28.26
C ARG A 206 -4.81 18.21 -28.21
N ILE A 207 -5.29 18.60 -27.03
CA ILE A 207 -6.03 19.84 -26.82
C ILE A 207 -5.17 21.05 -27.17
N LEU A 208 -3.96 21.15 -26.59
CA LEU A 208 -3.05 22.27 -26.80
C LEU A 208 -2.65 22.41 -28.27
N LYS A 209 -2.39 21.29 -28.95
CA LYS A 209 -2.12 21.28 -30.40
C LYS A 209 -3.31 21.84 -31.18
N THR A 210 -4.53 21.42 -30.85
CA THR A 210 -5.76 21.89 -31.51
C THR A 210 -5.96 23.40 -31.33
N ILE A 211 -5.73 23.91 -30.11
CA ILE A 211 -5.81 25.34 -29.79
C ILE A 211 -4.78 26.13 -30.62
N LYS A 212 -3.51 25.71 -30.59
CA LYS A 212 -2.42 26.34 -31.35
C LYS A 212 -2.67 26.35 -32.86
N THR A 213 -3.22 25.27 -33.41
CA THR A 213 -3.56 25.20 -34.84
C THR A 213 -4.66 26.19 -35.21
N ALA A 214 -5.71 26.31 -34.39
CA ALA A 214 -6.79 27.26 -34.64
C ALA A 214 -6.34 28.73 -34.51
N GLU A 215 -5.40 29.02 -33.61
CA GLU A 215 -4.83 30.36 -33.43
C GLU A 215 -3.99 30.82 -34.62
N LYS A 216 -3.36 29.89 -35.34
CA LYS A 216 -2.62 30.19 -36.57
C LYS A 216 -3.51 30.50 -37.77
N SER A 217 -4.81 30.17 -37.71
CA SER A 217 -5.76 30.39 -38.81
C SER A 217 -7.09 30.93 -38.27
N PRO A 218 -7.10 32.16 -37.72
CA PRO A 218 -8.24 32.71 -36.99
C PRO A 218 -9.47 32.98 -37.87
N SER A 219 -9.35 32.98 -39.20
CA SER A 219 -10.49 33.14 -40.11
C SER A 219 -11.26 31.84 -40.35
N ASP A 220 -10.70 30.66 -40.05
CA ASP A 220 -11.34 29.37 -40.28
C ASP A 220 -12.40 29.05 -39.20
N ILE A 221 -13.66 28.99 -39.62
CA ILE A 221 -14.82 28.72 -38.77
C ILE A 221 -14.78 27.30 -38.18
N ALA A 222 -14.32 26.31 -38.95
CA ALA A 222 -14.24 24.92 -38.48
C ALA A 222 -13.16 24.76 -37.41
N LEU A 223 -12.00 25.41 -37.58
CA LEU A 223 -10.94 25.44 -36.58
C LEU A 223 -11.36 26.19 -35.31
N LYS A 224 -12.10 27.30 -35.43
CA LYS A 224 -12.71 27.99 -34.29
C LYS A 224 -13.62 27.07 -33.47
N LYS A 225 -14.52 26.32 -34.12
CA LYS A 225 -15.40 25.35 -33.44
C LYS A 225 -14.60 24.24 -32.75
N LYS A 226 -13.53 23.74 -33.38
CA LYS A 226 -12.64 22.74 -32.76
C LYS A 226 -11.91 23.31 -31.53
N LYS A 227 -11.40 24.55 -31.59
CA LYS A 227 -10.80 25.23 -30.43
C LYS A 227 -11.78 25.37 -29.28
N GLN A 228 -13.02 25.79 -29.55
CA GLN A 228 -14.05 25.90 -28.52
C GLN A 228 -14.33 24.55 -27.83
N ARG A 229 -14.45 23.46 -28.60
CA ARG A 229 -14.62 22.10 -28.04
C ARG A 229 -13.42 21.68 -27.19
N ALA A 230 -12.20 21.95 -27.65
CA ALA A 230 -10.98 21.64 -26.90
C ALA A 230 -10.93 22.41 -25.56
N LEU A 231 -11.32 23.69 -25.55
CA LEU A 231 -11.42 24.49 -24.32
C LEU A 231 -12.54 24.00 -23.39
N ILE A 232 -13.66 23.53 -23.93
CA ILE A 232 -14.72 22.89 -23.12
C ILE A 232 -14.18 21.61 -22.45
N GLN A 233 -13.47 20.76 -23.21
CA GLN A 233 -12.91 19.52 -22.68
C GLN A 233 -11.88 19.79 -21.57
N LEU A 234 -11.00 20.79 -21.75
CA LEU A 234 -10.02 21.18 -20.73
C LEU A 234 -10.69 21.67 -19.43
N ARG A 235 -11.74 22.49 -19.56
CA ARG A 235 -12.52 22.98 -18.41
C ARG A 235 -13.29 21.86 -17.71
N TYR A 236 -13.85 20.93 -18.48
CA TYR A 236 -14.55 19.77 -17.93
C TYR A 236 -13.61 18.87 -17.12
N ASP A 237 -12.40 18.63 -17.62
CA ASP A 237 -11.37 17.86 -16.92
C ASP A 237 -10.93 18.55 -15.61
N ASN A 238 -10.73 19.88 -15.64
CA ASN A 238 -10.45 20.66 -14.43
C ASN A 238 -11.61 20.59 -13.41
N ARG A 239 -12.84 20.78 -13.88
CA ARG A 239 -14.05 20.69 -13.04
C ARG A 239 -14.15 19.35 -12.33
N ASN A 240 -13.96 18.25 -13.06
CA ASN A 240 -14.02 16.90 -12.47
C ASN A 240 -12.93 16.70 -11.42
N SER A 241 -11.72 17.19 -11.69
CA SER A 241 -10.61 17.11 -10.74
C SER A 241 -10.86 17.95 -9.48
N PHE A 242 -11.42 19.16 -9.64
CA PHE A 242 -11.80 20.02 -8.52
C PHE A 242 -12.88 19.36 -7.65
N LEU A 243 -13.94 18.82 -8.25
CA LEU A 243 -15.02 18.18 -7.52
C LEU A 243 -14.56 16.92 -6.77
N ARG A 244 -13.66 16.13 -7.36
CA ARG A 244 -13.04 14.98 -6.67
C ARG A 244 -12.28 15.42 -5.44
N LYS A 245 -11.44 16.45 -5.59
CA LYS A 245 -10.68 17.04 -4.50
C LYS A 245 -11.62 17.58 -3.41
N GLU A 246 -12.63 18.35 -3.76
CA GLU A 246 -13.57 18.93 -2.81
C GLU A 246 -14.29 17.86 -1.97
N LEU A 247 -14.77 16.79 -2.61
CA LEU A 247 -15.39 15.66 -1.91
C LEU A 247 -14.40 14.95 -0.97
N ALA A 248 -13.17 14.71 -1.44
CA ALA A 248 -12.13 14.08 -0.63
C ALA A 248 -11.74 14.96 0.57
N ASP A 249 -11.54 16.27 0.37
CA ASP A 249 -11.17 17.23 1.41
C ASP A 249 -12.25 17.32 2.50
N LYS A 250 -13.54 17.32 2.11
CA LYS A 250 -14.66 17.29 3.08
C LYS A 250 -14.64 16.00 3.90
N GLN A 251 -14.35 14.85 3.30
CA GLN A 251 -14.25 13.58 4.03
C GLN A 251 -13.02 13.53 4.95
N ILE A 252 -11.86 14.00 4.49
CA ILE A 252 -10.65 14.14 5.32
C ILE A 252 -10.95 15.05 6.53
N LYS A 253 -11.75 16.10 6.33
CA LYS A 253 -12.17 16.97 7.44
C LYS A 253 -13.06 16.24 8.45
N ILE A 254 -13.96 15.37 8.00
CA ILE A 254 -14.74 14.49 8.89
C ILE A 254 -13.80 13.58 9.68
N ASP A 255 -12.77 13.02 9.05
CA ASP A 255 -11.81 12.15 9.74
C ASP A 255 -11.03 12.94 10.83
N GLU A 256 -10.62 14.18 10.57
CA GLU A 256 -10.03 15.07 11.58
C GLU A 256 -10.99 15.40 12.74
N LEU A 257 -12.27 15.64 12.44
CA LEU A 257 -13.29 15.88 13.45
C LEU A 257 -13.54 14.63 14.29
N ASN A 258 -13.51 13.43 13.69
CA ASN A 258 -13.59 12.16 14.43
C ASN A 258 -12.40 11.97 15.38
N ARG A 259 -11.19 12.40 15.01
CA ARG A 259 -10.03 12.39 15.92
C ARG A 259 -10.23 13.36 17.08
N SER A 260 -10.73 14.56 16.79
CA SER A 260 -11.06 15.56 17.82
C SER A 260 -12.16 15.07 18.77
N LEU A 261 -13.19 14.42 18.22
CA LEU A 261 -14.26 13.77 18.96
C LEU A 261 -13.70 12.70 19.90
N ALA A 262 -12.81 11.83 19.42
CA ALA A 262 -12.18 10.79 20.23
C ALA A 262 -11.41 11.35 21.43
N ARG A 263 -10.66 12.44 21.23
CA ARG A 263 -9.91 13.09 22.32
C ARG A 263 -10.83 13.77 23.33
N LYS A 264 -11.88 14.45 22.85
CA LYS A 264 -12.85 15.11 23.74
C LYS A 264 -13.71 14.09 24.50
N ALA A 265 -14.04 12.96 23.87
CA ALA A 265 -14.78 11.87 24.51
C ALA A 265 -14.01 11.19 25.66
N ALA A 266 -12.68 11.18 25.61
CA ALA A 266 -11.83 10.65 26.67
C ALA A 266 -11.67 11.61 27.87
N ASP A 267 -12.13 12.86 27.76
CA ASP A 267 -12.04 13.84 28.85
C ASP A 267 -13.03 13.48 29.97
N SER A 268 -12.48 13.19 31.16
CA SER A 268 -13.22 12.86 32.38
C SER A 268 -14.37 13.82 32.70
N THR A 269 -14.25 15.09 32.30
CA THR A 269 -15.23 16.15 32.57
C THR A 269 -16.24 16.39 31.45
N ALA A 270 -15.99 15.90 30.24
CA ALA A 270 -16.82 16.20 29.08
C ALA A 270 -18.19 15.51 29.13
N ASP A 271 -19.27 16.22 28.85
CA ASP A 271 -20.59 15.61 28.68
C ASP A 271 -20.98 15.49 27.19
N LEU A 272 -22.15 14.92 26.91
CA LEU A 272 -22.66 14.83 25.54
C LEU A 272 -22.86 16.20 24.88
N GLN A 273 -23.21 17.25 25.65
CA GLN A 273 -23.39 18.60 25.12
C GLN A 273 -22.06 19.20 24.64
N ASP A 274 -20.95 18.89 25.32
CA ASP A 274 -19.62 19.29 24.89
C ASP A 274 -19.21 18.69 23.54
N LEU A 275 -19.76 17.53 23.17
CA LEU A 275 -19.49 16.87 21.89
C LEU A 275 -20.38 17.38 20.75
N GLN A 276 -21.54 17.94 21.07
CA GLN A 276 -22.54 18.36 20.09
C GLN A 276 -22.00 19.28 18.99
N PRO A 277 -21.15 20.30 19.27
CA PRO A 277 -20.61 21.14 18.21
C PRO A 277 -19.78 20.38 17.17
N ILE A 278 -19.05 19.34 17.59
CA ILE A 278 -18.27 18.48 16.69
C ILE A 278 -19.22 17.60 15.87
N LEU A 279 -20.24 17.02 16.51
CA LEU A 279 -21.25 16.19 15.85
C LEU A 279 -22.04 16.96 14.81
N ASP A 280 -22.42 18.21 15.10
CA ASP A 280 -23.13 19.08 14.17
C ASP A 280 -22.28 19.41 12.94
N GLN A 281 -20.97 19.65 13.13
CA GLN A 281 -20.04 19.86 12.02
C GLN A 281 -19.89 18.61 11.16
N ILE A 282 -19.77 17.42 11.78
CA ILE A 282 -19.73 16.15 11.06
C ILE A 282 -21.03 15.94 10.28
N GLY A 283 -22.18 16.17 10.91
CA GLY A 283 -23.50 16.04 10.29
C GLY A 283 -23.68 16.97 9.09
N SER A 284 -23.27 18.23 9.24
CA SER A 284 -23.28 19.24 8.18
C SER A 284 -22.40 18.84 6.99
N LEU A 285 -21.15 18.41 7.24
CA LEU A 285 -20.25 17.95 6.18
C LEU A 285 -20.76 16.68 5.49
N LYS A 286 -21.36 15.74 6.21
CA LYS A 286 -21.99 14.55 5.61
C LYS A 286 -23.17 14.94 4.71
N ALA A 287 -23.99 15.90 5.13
CA ALA A 287 -25.10 16.39 4.32
C ALA A 287 -24.60 17.11 3.05
N ASP A 288 -23.55 17.93 3.17
CA ASP A 288 -22.87 18.57 2.03
C ASP A 288 -22.34 17.55 1.03
N ILE A 289 -21.63 16.51 1.52
CA ILE A 289 -21.10 15.43 0.68
C ILE A 289 -22.24 14.72 -0.04
N ALA A 290 -23.32 14.38 0.66
CA ALA A 290 -24.48 13.70 0.07
C ALA A 290 -25.13 14.55 -1.02
N LYS A 291 -25.32 15.85 -0.76
CA LYS A 291 -25.86 16.80 -1.75
C LYS A 291 -24.95 16.89 -2.97
N LEU A 292 -23.67 17.19 -2.77
CA LEU A 292 -22.71 17.32 -3.88
C LEU A 292 -22.62 16.02 -4.69
N SER A 293 -22.62 14.87 -4.01
CA SER A 293 -22.59 13.55 -4.65
C SER A 293 -23.81 13.30 -5.54
N SER A 294 -24.99 13.82 -5.17
CA SER A 294 -26.21 13.68 -5.98
C SER A 294 -26.22 14.55 -7.25
N GLU A 295 -25.40 15.60 -7.29
CA GLU A 295 -25.34 16.58 -8.38
C GLU A 295 -24.21 16.29 -9.39
N VAL A 296 -23.24 15.44 -9.03
CA VAL A 296 -22.07 15.14 -9.85
C VAL A 296 -22.21 13.83 -10.62
N HIS A 297 -21.51 13.74 -11.76
CA HIS A 297 -21.48 12.55 -12.59
C HIS A 297 -20.73 11.39 -11.89
N TYR A 298 -21.15 10.15 -12.13
CA TYR A 298 -20.58 8.96 -11.46
C TYR A 298 -19.05 8.80 -11.67
N GLU A 299 -18.51 9.26 -12.80
CA GLU A 299 -17.06 9.25 -13.07
C GLU A 299 -16.26 10.12 -12.09
N VAL A 300 -16.87 11.15 -11.50
CA VAL A 300 -16.24 11.93 -10.41
C VAL A 300 -16.17 11.03 -9.18
N LEU A 301 -17.31 10.45 -8.79
CA LEU A 301 -17.47 9.64 -7.59
C LEU A 301 -16.59 8.38 -7.58
N HIS A 302 -16.38 7.75 -8.73
CA HIS A 302 -15.61 6.51 -8.82
C HIS A 302 -14.17 6.63 -8.29
N HIS A 303 -13.55 7.80 -8.41
CA HIS A 303 -12.15 8.01 -8.00
C HIS A 303 -12.00 8.58 -6.58
N VAL A 304 -13.06 9.16 -6.01
CA VAL A 304 -13.04 9.81 -4.70
C VAL A 304 -12.56 8.85 -3.58
N PRO A 305 -13.01 7.59 -3.51
CA PRO A 305 -12.54 6.65 -2.50
C PRO A 305 -11.02 6.42 -2.53
N ASN A 306 -10.37 6.45 -3.70
CA ASN A 306 -8.92 6.27 -3.78
C ASN A 306 -8.18 7.43 -3.10
N MET A 307 -8.61 8.68 -3.36
CA MET A 307 -8.00 9.87 -2.75
C MET A 307 -8.18 9.88 -1.23
N ILE A 308 -9.37 9.52 -0.75
CA ILE A 308 -9.67 9.42 0.69
C ILE A 308 -8.80 8.35 1.34
N ASP A 309 -8.77 7.15 0.75
CA ASP A 309 -8.04 6.01 1.30
C ASP A 309 -6.53 6.24 1.30
N ASP A 310 -5.98 6.85 0.25
CA ASP A 310 -4.57 7.25 0.20
C ASP A 310 -4.25 8.29 1.28
N ALA A 311 -5.10 9.29 1.49
CA ALA A 311 -4.90 10.28 2.55
C ALA A 311 -4.96 9.64 3.95
N ARG A 312 -5.96 8.78 4.22
CA ARG A 312 -6.09 8.02 5.47
C ARG A 312 -4.86 7.16 5.74
N SER A 313 -4.32 6.54 4.70
CA SER A 313 -3.20 5.62 4.80
C SER A 313 -1.86 6.35 4.92
N ALA A 314 -1.71 7.50 4.27
CA ALA A 314 -0.47 8.27 4.28
C ALA A 314 -0.32 9.15 5.53
N LEU A 315 -1.43 9.59 6.13
CA LEU A 315 -1.45 10.56 7.22
C LEU A 315 -2.31 10.09 8.41
N SER A 316 -2.35 8.78 8.67
CA SER A 316 -3.11 8.19 9.77
C SER A 316 -2.73 8.79 11.13
N THR A 317 -1.43 9.02 11.36
CA THR A 317 -0.85 9.67 12.56
C THR A 317 -0.61 11.16 12.39
N GLY A 318 -0.87 11.71 11.19
CA GLY A 318 -0.49 13.07 10.81
C GLY A 318 0.92 13.20 10.24
N SER A 319 1.67 12.11 10.10
CA SER A 319 3.01 12.09 9.49
C SER A 319 3.12 11.04 8.38
N PHE A 320 3.86 11.37 7.31
CA PHE A 320 4.23 10.39 6.27
C PHE A 320 5.23 9.34 6.77
N ASP A 321 5.90 9.58 7.89
CA ASP A 321 6.88 8.65 8.44
C ASP A 321 6.21 7.37 8.98
N ASP A 322 4.92 7.44 9.34
CA ASP A 322 4.10 6.31 9.76
C ASP A 322 3.10 5.85 8.67
N ALA A 323 3.22 6.37 7.44
CA ALA A 323 2.31 6.06 6.33
C ALA A 323 2.23 4.56 6.06
N VAL A 324 1.09 3.97 5.73
CA VAL A 324 0.98 2.51 5.48
C VAL A 324 1.94 2.04 4.36
N LEU A 325 2.07 2.82 3.28
CA LEU A 325 2.90 2.45 2.14
C LEU A 325 4.38 2.77 2.39
N LEU A 326 5.26 1.80 2.13
CA LEU A 326 6.72 1.99 2.20
C LEU A 326 7.21 3.08 1.23
N TRP A 327 6.54 3.24 0.08
CA TRP A 327 6.83 4.31 -0.87
C TRP A 327 6.78 5.69 -0.22
N ASP A 328 5.77 5.97 0.62
CA ASP A 328 5.60 7.28 1.26
C ASP A 328 6.65 7.53 2.35
N ARG A 329 7.30 6.48 2.84
CA ARG A 329 8.39 6.52 3.84
C ARG A 329 9.80 6.64 3.24
N ARG A 330 9.94 6.69 1.92
CA ARG A 330 11.25 6.68 1.23
C ARG A 330 12.16 7.83 1.69
N LEU A 331 13.44 7.51 1.92
CA LEU A 331 14.41 8.51 2.40
C LEU A 331 14.68 9.60 1.35
N PHE A 332 14.74 9.21 0.09
CA PHE A 332 15.05 10.08 -1.05
C PHE A 332 14.25 9.67 -2.29
N GLU A 333 14.19 10.57 -3.29
CA GLU A 333 13.58 10.25 -4.58
C GLU A 333 14.50 9.34 -5.40
N PRO A 334 14.00 8.26 -6.03
CA PRO A 334 14.84 7.30 -6.73
C PRO A 334 15.71 7.97 -7.80
N LEU A 335 16.97 7.54 -7.93
CA LEU A 335 17.87 8.09 -8.94
C LEU A 335 17.33 7.79 -10.33
N HIS A 336 17.29 8.81 -11.19
CA HIS A 336 16.86 8.63 -12.56
C HIS A 336 17.93 7.86 -13.37
N ILE A 337 17.50 6.75 -13.97
CA ILE A 337 18.30 5.94 -14.90
C ILE A 337 17.62 5.87 -16.26
N GLN A 338 18.41 5.72 -17.32
CA GLN A 338 17.90 5.46 -18.67
C GLN A 338 17.67 3.95 -18.88
N PRO A 339 16.71 3.56 -19.74
CA PRO A 339 16.43 2.15 -20.05
C PRO A 339 17.62 1.35 -20.58
N GLU A 340 18.65 2.00 -21.11
CA GLU A 340 19.84 1.35 -21.67
C GLU A 340 20.93 1.06 -20.62
N GLU A 341 20.80 1.59 -19.40
CA GLU A 341 21.80 1.45 -18.34
C GLU A 341 21.72 0.10 -17.61
N LEU A 342 20.53 -0.50 -17.55
CA LEU A 342 20.29 -1.80 -16.93
C LEU A 342 20.01 -2.87 -17.99
N TYR A 343 20.16 -4.13 -17.60
CA TYR A 343 19.78 -5.27 -18.42
C TYR A 343 18.43 -5.85 -17.93
N PRO A 344 17.51 -6.23 -18.83
CA PRO A 344 17.58 -6.09 -20.28
C PRO A 344 17.55 -4.62 -20.71
N ARG A 345 18.36 -4.28 -21.73
CA ARG A 345 18.38 -2.93 -22.29
C ARG A 345 17.03 -2.62 -22.94
N GLU A 346 16.68 -1.34 -23.02
CA GLU A 346 15.43 -0.85 -23.64
C GLU A 346 14.16 -1.31 -22.91
N THR A 347 14.30 -1.77 -21.67
CA THR A 347 13.19 -2.09 -20.78
C THR A 347 13.19 -1.11 -19.62
N ASP A 348 12.00 -0.64 -19.24
CA ASP A 348 11.83 0.16 -18.04
C ASP A 348 12.11 -0.69 -16.79
N MET A 349 13.24 -0.41 -16.14
CA MET A 349 13.75 -1.16 -15.01
C MET A 349 13.86 -0.26 -13.78
N THR A 350 13.69 -0.86 -12.61
CA THR A 350 13.79 -0.24 -11.30
C THR A 350 14.68 -1.10 -10.41
N MET A 351 15.56 -0.46 -9.66
CA MET A 351 16.40 -1.09 -8.65
C MET A 351 15.78 -0.87 -7.27
N ILE A 352 15.47 -1.95 -6.57
CA ILE A 352 14.93 -1.95 -5.21
C ILE A 352 16.02 -2.41 -4.25
N TYR A 353 16.17 -1.71 -3.13
CA TYR A 353 16.90 -2.18 -1.95
C TYR A 353 15.92 -2.76 -0.94
N PHE A 354 16.30 -3.88 -0.33
CA PHE A 354 15.58 -4.48 0.80
C PHE A 354 16.55 -4.86 1.93
N GLU A 355 16.12 -4.53 3.14
CA GLU A 355 16.70 -4.98 4.39
C GLU A 355 15.59 -5.30 5.38
N ALA A 356 15.71 -6.46 6.03
CA ALA A 356 14.73 -6.90 7.00
C ALA A 356 14.87 -6.17 8.34
N ASP A 357 13.74 -5.98 9.01
CA ASP A 357 13.69 -5.57 10.42
C ASP A 357 14.11 -6.75 11.29
N ALA A 358 14.95 -6.49 12.29
CA ALA A 358 15.30 -7.50 13.29
C ALA A 358 14.13 -7.75 14.24
N ASN A 359 13.24 -6.76 14.39
CA ASN A 359 12.14 -6.79 15.34
C ASN A 359 10.80 -6.36 14.72
N PRO A 360 10.42 -6.92 13.54
CA PRO A 360 9.19 -6.53 12.88
C PRO A 360 8.02 -6.81 13.82
N PRO A 361 7.05 -5.89 13.95
CA PRO A 361 5.95 -6.05 14.89
C PRO A 361 5.16 -7.36 14.73
N ILE A 362 5.11 -7.88 13.51
CA ILE A 362 4.39 -9.11 13.17
C ILE A 362 5.08 -10.34 13.73
N MET A 363 6.42 -10.39 13.73
CA MET A 363 7.12 -11.51 14.34
C MET A 363 6.92 -11.52 15.86
N ARG A 364 6.75 -10.36 16.50
CA ARG A 364 6.35 -10.31 17.92
C ARG A 364 4.98 -10.92 18.16
N LEU A 365 4.02 -10.74 17.24
CA LEU A 365 2.70 -11.39 17.32
C LEU A 365 2.81 -12.90 17.07
N CYS A 366 3.50 -13.31 16.00
CA CYS A 366 3.68 -14.72 15.65
C CYS A 366 4.45 -15.51 16.72
N ASN A 367 5.33 -14.85 17.48
CA ASN A 367 6.10 -15.47 18.55
C ASN A 367 5.30 -15.62 19.86
N GLN A 368 4.09 -15.05 19.96
CA GLN A 368 3.19 -15.27 21.10
C GLN A 368 2.40 -16.58 21.00
N VAL A 369 2.38 -17.22 19.84
CA VAL A 369 1.73 -18.52 19.61
C VAL A 369 2.76 -19.63 19.42
N ASP A 370 2.33 -20.87 19.66
CA ASP A 370 3.13 -22.06 19.41
C ASP A 370 3.39 -22.28 17.90
N GLU A 371 4.30 -23.20 17.58
CA GLU A 371 4.75 -23.44 16.21
C GLU A 371 3.64 -23.93 15.27
N ALA A 372 2.76 -24.82 15.75
CA ALA A 372 1.65 -25.34 14.94
C ALA A 372 0.65 -24.21 14.64
N SER A 373 0.28 -23.45 15.68
CA SER A 373 -0.56 -22.26 15.53
C SER A 373 0.05 -21.22 14.60
N ARG A 374 1.38 -21.06 14.60
CA ARG A 374 2.08 -20.11 13.71
C ARG A 374 1.95 -20.49 12.24
N ALA A 375 2.02 -21.78 11.91
CA ALA A 375 1.81 -22.25 10.54
C ALA A 375 0.40 -21.91 10.04
N ASP A 376 -0.61 -22.06 10.89
CA ASP A 376 -2.00 -21.72 10.56
C ASP A 376 -2.21 -20.21 10.41
N LEU A 377 -1.58 -19.38 11.25
CA LEU A 377 -1.58 -17.93 11.06
C LEU A 377 -1.04 -17.54 9.68
N TYR A 378 0.06 -18.15 9.22
CA TYR A 378 0.60 -17.89 7.88
C TYR A 378 -0.37 -18.29 6.77
N ARG A 379 -1.10 -19.41 6.93
CA ARG A 379 -2.12 -19.87 5.98
C ARG A 379 -3.32 -18.95 5.91
N ILE A 380 -3.82 -18.49 7.06
CA ILE A 380 -4.93 -17.52 7.12
C ILE A 380 -4.50 -16.20 6.48
N TYR A 381 -3.29 -15.71 6.82
CA TYR A 381 -2.73 -14.50 6.19
C TYR A 381 -2.60 -14.65 4.68
N GLU A 382 -2.26 -15.84 4.20
CA GLU A 382 -2.27 -16.10 2.77
C GLU A 382 -3.65 -15.92 2.15
N ALA A 383 -4.68 -16.52 2.72
CA ALA A 383 -6.05 -16.36 2.23
C ALA A 383 -6.47 -14.88 2.19
N VAL A 384 -6.17 -14.11 3.24
CA VAL A 384 -6.56 -12.69 3.38
C VAL A 384 -5.75 -11.79 2.45
N SER A 385 -4.44 -11.94 2.36
CA SER A 385 -3.62 -11.07 1.49
C SER A 385 -3.90 -11.28 0.00
N LEU A 386 -4.39 -12.45 -0.41
CA LEU A 386 -4.74 -12.73 -1.80
C LEU A 386 -5.97 -11.96 -2.28
N ILE A 387 -6.90 -11.58 -1.40
CA ILE A 387 -8.07 -10.80 -1.80
C ILE A 387 -7.74 -9.33 -2.12
N PHE A 388 -6.57 -8.82 -1.72
CA PHE A 388 -6.18 -7.44 -2.02
C PHE A 388 -5.99 -7.19 -3.52
N GLY A 389 -5.67 -8.22 -4.32
CA GLY A 389 -5.54 -8.05 -5.77
C GLY A 389 -6.86 -7.75 -6.48
N SER A 390 -7.99 -8.28 -5.99
CA SER A 390 -9.30 -8.22 -6.67
C SER A 390 -10.39 -7.50 -5.87
N ARG A 391 -10.25 -7.42 -4.55
CA ARG A 391 -11.25 -6.95 -3.60
C ARG A 391 -10.67 -5.92 -2.61
N SER A 392 -9.59 -5.21 -2.97
CA SER A 392 -8.97 -4.18 -2.11
C SER A 392 -9.93 -3.07 -1.66
N ALA A 393 -10.99 -2.82 -2.43
CA ALA A 393 -12.03 -1.85 -2.12
C ALA A 393 -13.14 -2.37 -1.19
N MET A 394 -13.07 -3.63 -0.74
CA MET A 394 -14.01 -4.20 0.22
C MET A 394 -14.01 -3.38 1.53
N PRO A 395 -15.17 -3.03 2.10
CA PRO A 395 -15.26 -2.46 3.43
C PRO A 395 -14.69 -3.38 4.51
N VAL A 396 -14.05 -2.82 5.53
CA VAL A 396 -13.52 -3.58 6.67
C VAL A 396 -14.66 -4.24 7.44
N SER A 397 -15.81 -3.58 7.57
CA SER A 397 -17.02 -4.20 8.14
C SER A 397 -17.48 -5.46 7.39
N GLU A 398 -17.37 -5.49 6.05
CA GLU A 398 -17.72 -6.66 5.24
C GLU A 398 -16.73 -7.81 5.49
N LEU A 399 -15.41 -7.51 5.54
CA LEU A 399 -14.38 -8.49 5.91
C LEU A 399 -14.64 -9.07 7.30
N LEU A 400 -14.89 -8.21 8.28
CA LEU A 400 -15.13 -8.62 9.67
C LEU A 400 -16.41 -9.46 9.81
N ASN A 401 -17.49 -9.10 9.11
CA ASN A 401 -18.72 -9.91 9.10
C ASN A 401 -18.51 -11.28 8.43
N ALA A 402 -17.63 -11.38 7.42
CA ALA A 402 -17.30 -12.65 6.79
C ALA A 402 -16.48 -13.56 7.71
N LEU A 403 -15.56 -13.00 8.50
CA LEU A 403 -14.72 -13.75 9.44
C LEU A 403 -15.43 -14.04 10.77
N PHE A 404 -16.28 -13.13 11.25
CA PHE A 404 -16.93 -13.15 12.56
C PHE A 404 -18.44 -12.85 12.45
N PRO A 405 -19.23 -13.72 11.79
CA PRO A 405 -20.61 -13.41 11.41
C PRO A 405 -21.56 -13.08 12.57
N ASN A 406 -21.25 -13.56 13.78
CA ASN A 406 -22.09 -13.37 14.96
C ASN A 406 -21.55 -12.33 15.95
N ARG A 407 -20.43 -11.65 15.62
CA ARG A 407 -19.77 -10.74 16.55
C ARG A 407 -19.98 -9.27 16.14
N PRO A 408 -20.55 -8.43 17.01
CA PRO A 408 -20.72 -7.01 16.72
C PRO A 408 -19.38 -6.29 16.50
N ILE A 409 -19.37 -5.28 15.62
CA ILE A 409 -18.18 -4.49 15.30
C ILE A 409 -17.53 -3.89 16.56
N ASN A 410 -18.31 -3.35 17.50
CA ASN A 410 -17.78 -2.79 18.74
C ASN A 410 -17.04 -3.82 19.61
N ASP A 411 -17.49 -5.07 19.63
CA ASP A 411 -16.82 -6.14 20.38
C ASP A 411 -15.53 -6.59 19.68
N LEU A 412 -15.48 -6.49 18.35
CA LEU A 412 -14.26 -6.71 17.57
C LEU A 412 -13.26 -5.58 17.76
N VAL A 413 -13.68 -4.32 17.75
CA VAL A 413 -12.79 -3.18 18.02
C VAL A 413 -12.25 -3.23 19.46
N ARG A 414 -13.06 -3.70 20.42
CA ARG A 414 -12.58 -3.94 21.79
C ARG A 414 -11.46 -4.98 21.84
N ALA A 415 -11.58 -6.09 21.11
CA ALA A 415 -10.55 -7.13 21.11
C ALA A 415 -9.36 -6.84 20.19
N ILE A 416 -9.57 -6.01 19.16
CA ILE A 416 -8.56 -5.55 18.22
C ILE A 416 -8.53 -4.01 18.26
N PRO A 417 -7.93 -3.40 19.31
CA PRO A 417 -7.98 -1.95 19.51
C PRO A 417 -7.41 -1.13 18.36
N SER A 418 -6.49 -1.69 17.55
CA SER A 418 -5.92 -0.97 16.41
C SER A 418 -6.97 -0.62 15.34
N LEU A 419 -8.09 -1.35 15.26
CA LEU A 419 -9.22 -1.00 14.39
C LEU A 419 -9.81 0.37 14.71
N ALA A 420 -9.70 0.82 15.97
CA ALA A 420 -10.19 2.13 16.40
C ALA A 420 -9.51 3.28 15.64
N THR A 421 -8.24 3.09 15.21
CA THR A 421 -7.49 4.07 14.40
C THR A 421 -8.23 4.44 13.12
N HIS A 422 -8.96 3.49 12.54
CA HIS A 422 -9.57 3.65 11.23
C HIS A 422 -11.06 4.01 11.30
N ALA A 423 -11.73 3.66 12.40
CA ALA A 423 -13.17 3.75 12.52
C ALA A 423 -13.69 5.20 12.67
N ALA A 424 -14.84 5.45 12.04
CA ALA A 424 -15.69 6.57 12.41
C ALA A 424 -16.29 6.31 13.80
N ARG A 425 -16.60 7.38 14.54
CA ARG A 425 -17.03 7.29 15.94
C ARG A 425 -18.32 8.05 16.18
N THR A 426 -19.17 7.51 17.04
CA THR A 426 -20.37 8.19 17.54
C THR A 426 -20.51 7.96 19.03
N PRO A 427 -20.87 8.97 19.85
CA PRO A 427 -21.15 8.74 21.26
C PRO A 427 -22.31 7.77 21.46
N LYS A 428 -22.17 6.87 22.44
CA LYS A 428 -23.26 5.97 22.82
C LYS A 428 -24.43 6.73 23.42
N PRO A 429 -25.67 6.19 23.36
CA PRO A 429 -26.85 6.83 23.94
C PRO A 429 -26.71 7.14 25.45
N ASN A 430 -25.91 6.35 26.16
CA ASN A 430 -25.62 6.49 27.58
C ASN A 430 -24.20 7.02 27.85
N PHE A 431 -23.64 7.81 26.93
CA PHE A 431 -22.28 8.37 26.97
C PHE A 431 -21.88 8.90 28.36
N ASP A 432 -22.71 9.74 28.97
CA ASP A 432 -22.41 10.39 30.25
C ASP A 432 -22.25 9.41 31.43
N SER A 433 -22.85 8.23 31.31
CA SER A 433 -22.81 7.17 32.34
C SER A 433 -21.69 6.15 32.13
N LEU A 434 -21.07 6.14 30.96
CA LEU A 434 -20.07 5.14 30.59
C LEU A 434 -18.65 5.57 31.00
N PRO A 435 -17.75 4.62 31.29
CA PRO A 435 -16.35 4.92 31.51
C PRO A 435 -15.73 5.61 30.30
N LYS A 436 -14.92 6.63 30.56
CA LYS A 436 -14.14 7.36 29.56
C LYS A 436 -12.70 6.86 29.46
N THR A 437 -12.49 5.63 29.93
CA THR A 437 -11.19 4.98 29.96
C THR A 437 -10.76 4.64 28.53
N VAL A 438 -9.47 4.84 28.24
CA VAL A 438 -8.85 4.48 26.98
C VAL A 438 -8.15 3.14 27.14
N HIS A 439 -8.47 2.18 26.28
CA HIS A 439 -7.92 0.82 26.33
C HIS A 439 -6.93 0.59 25.19
N GLY A 440 -5.70 0.22 25.55
CA GLY A 440 -4.62 -0.10 24.63
C GLY A 440 -4.68 -1.55 24.15
N ARG A 441 -3.65 -1.97 23.41
CA ARG A 441 -3.53 -3.38 22.98
C ARG A 441 -3.40 -4.31 24.19
N PRO A 442 -3.89 -5.56 24.11
CA PRO A 442 -3.62 -6.56 25.13
C PRO A 442 -2.11 -6.68 25.39
N GLY A 443 -1.69 -6.54 26.65
CA GLY A 443 -0.29 -6.62 27.06
C GLY A 443 0.53 -5.32 26.90
N GLU A 444 -0.08 -4.21 26.47
CA GLU A 444 0.58 -2.90 26.57
C GLU A 444 0.70 -2.43 28.02
N ASP A 445 1.79 -1.72 28.30
CA ASP A 445 2.08 -1.16 29.61
C ASP A 445 0.96 -0.20 30.06
N PRO A 446 0.25 -0.49 31.17
CA PRO A 446 -0.81 0.36 31.69
C PRO A 446 -0.34 1.76 32.10
N SER A 447 0.96 1.96 32.33
CA SER A 447 1.54 3.26 32.68
C SER A 447 1.75 4.17 31.47
N LYS A 448 1.66 3.63 30.24
CA LYS A 448 1.83 4.39 29.02
C LYS A 448 0.60 5.26 28.76
N GLN A 449 0.80 6.56 28.57
CA GLN A 449 -0.28 7.44 28.14
C GLN A 449 -0.72 7.06 26.72
N LEU A 450 -1.96 6.59 26.60
CA LEU A 450 -2.56 6.18 25.34
C LEU A 450 -3.24 7.38 24.67
N ASP A 451 -3.03 7.57 23.36
CA ASP A 451 -3.81 8.55 22.58
C ASP A 451 -5.21 7.96 22.30
N PRO A 452 -6.31 8.63 22.72
CA PRO A 452 -7.67 8.19 22.45
C PRO A 452 -8.01 8.01 20.96
N VAL A 453 -7.24 8.61 20.07
CA VAL A 453 -7.40 8.51 18.60
C VAL A 453 -7.03 7.13 18.05
N PHE A 454 -6.11 6.42 18.70
CA PHE A 454 -5.62 5.13 18.18
C PHE A 454 -6.15 3.93 18.98
N ASN A 455 -6.94 4.19 20.01
CA ASN A 455 -7.30 3.21 21.03
C ASN A 455 -8.82 3.13 21.26
N PHE A 456 -9.24 2.02 21.87
CA PHE A 456 -10.64 1.75 22.16
C PHE A 456 -11.14 2.56 23.37
N GLN A 457 -12.39 3.00 23.33
CA GLN A 457 -13.09 3.74 24.38
C GLN A 457 -14.50 3.18 24.54
N GLU A 458 -14.91 2.87 25.76
CA GLU A 458 -16.19 2.19 26.02
C GLU A 458 -17.41 3.07 25.74
N ASN A 459 -17.27 4.39 25.85
CA ASN A 459 -18.31 5.40 25.68
C ASN A 459 -18.62 5.73 24.20
N LEU A 460 -17.88 5.16 23.25
CA LEU A 460 -18.07 5.37 21.82
C LEU A 460 -18.52 4.10 21.11
N ASP A 461 -19.32 4.29 20.06
CA ASP A 461 -19.60 3.30 19.02
C ASP A 461 -18.69 3.51 17.81
N TYR A 462 -18.27 2.41 17.20
CA TYR A 462 -17.31 2.37 16.11
C TYR A 462 -17.95 1.87 14.81
N ASP A 463 -17.71 2.58 13.71
CA ASP A 463 -18.18 2.22 12.38
C ASP A 463 -17.01 2.09 11.39
N LEU A 464 -16.96 0.94 10.73
CA LEU A 464 -15.94 0.54 9.75
C LEU A 464 -16.54 0.32 8.34
N SER A 465 -17.74 0.81 8.08
CA SER A 465 -18.45 0.66 6.81
C SER A 465 -17.86 1.49 5.66
N ASP A 466 -17.28 2.65 5.95
CA ASP A 466 -16.60 3.50 4.95
C ASP A 466 -15.07 3.29 4.91
N VAL A 467 -14.53 2.37 5.69
CA VAL A 467 -13.09 2.05 5.66
C VAL A 467 -12.88 0.85 4.76
N ARG A 468 -11.97 0.94 3.77
CA ARG A 468 -11.63 -0.19 2.90
C ARG A 468 -10.45 -0.98 3.46
N ILE A 469 -10.40 -2.29 3.19
CA ILE A 469 -9.33 -3.17 3.71
C ILE A 469 -7.92 -2.72 3.31
N ARG A 470 -7.79 -2.05 2.15
CA ARG A 470 -6.51 -1.51 1.66
C ARG A 470 -5.89 -0.43 2.56
N CYS A 471 -6.68 0.19 3.42
CA CYS A 471 -6.21 1.19 4.39
C CYS A 471 -5.61 0.57 5.66
N LEU A 472 -5.84 -0.72 5.92
CA LEU A 472 -5.40 -1.36 7.16
C LEU A 472 -3.89 -1.56 7.16
N SER A 473 -3.22 -1.20 8.25
CA SER A 473 -1.81 -1.53 8.42
C SER A 473 -1.60 -3.05 8.44
N SER A 474 -0.41 -3.54 8.05
CA SER A 474 -0.13 -4.97 8.10
C SER A 474 -0.31 -5.54 9.51
N ILE A 475 0.11 -4.81 10.55
CA ILE A 475 -0.08 -5.24 11.93
C ILE A 475 -1.56 -5.40 12.30
N THR A 476 -2.44 -4.49 11.87
CA THR A 476 -3.88 -4.61 12.09
C THR A 476 -4.46 -5.84 11.38
N LEU A 477 -4.01 -6.15 10.17
CA LEU A 477 -4.42 -7.38 9.47
C LEU A 477 -4.03 -8.63 10.26
N TRP A 478 -2.81 -8.66 10.80
CA TRP A 478 -2.33 -9.77 11.63
C TRP A 478 -3.10 -9.91 12.95
N GLU A 479 -3.52 -8.81 13.59
CA GLU A 479 -4.35 -8.87 14.79
C GLU A 479 -5.77 -9.40 14.49
N ILE A 480 -6.35 -9.06 13.35
CA ILE A 480 -7.62 -9.66 12.88
C ILE A 480 -7.45 -11.18 12.72
N ILE A 481 -6.35 -11.61 12.10
CA ILE A 481 -6.05 -13.02 11.86
C ILE A 481 -5.83 -13.77 13.17
N LEU A 482 -5.09 -13.18 14.10
CA LEU A 482 -4.85 -13.74 15.42
C LEU A 482 -6.16 -13.91 16.20
N GLU A 483 -7.06 -12.92 16.16
CA GLU A 483 -8.37 -13.04 16.80
C GLU A 483 -9.24 -14.10 16.12
N TYR A 484 -9.18 -14.21 14.79
CA TYR A 484 -9.90 -15.25 14.04
C TYR A 484 -9.44 -16.66 14.45
N GLN A 485 -8.13 -16.87 14.61
CA GLN A 485 -7.58 -18.15 15.03
C GLN A 485 -8.04 -18.53 16.46
N LYS A 486 -8.08 -17.59 17.40
CA LYS A 486 -8.54 -17.88 18.78
C LYS A 486 -9.97 -18.41 18.84
N GLU A 487 -10.85 -17.93 17.95
CA GLU A 487 -12.25 -18.36 17.91
C GLU A 487 -12.46 -19.65 17.10
N ASN A 488 -11.53 -20.01 16.22
CA ASN A 488 -11.68 -21.13 15.29
C ASN A 488 -10.56 -22.15 15.49
N ASP A 489 -10.85 -23.21 16.26
CA ASP A 489 -9.93 -24.33 16.56
C ASP A 489 -9.86 -25.39 15.43
N THR A 490 -10.31 -25.03 14.22
CA THR A 490 -10.35 -25.95 13.06
C THR A 490 -9.28 -25.62 12.04
N GLU A 491 -8.68 -26.66 11.47
CA GLU A 491 -7.69 -26.58 10.41
C GLU A 491 -8.22 -25.73 9.22
N VAL A 492 -7.57 -24.60 8.96
CA VAL A 492 -8.08 -23.61 8.00
C VAL A 492 -7.75 -24.03 6.58
N ASN A 493 -8.78 -24.38 5.81
CA ASN A 493 -8.65 -24.56 4.38
C ASN A 493 -8.55 -23.19 3.68
N VAL A 494 -7.33 -22.81 3.28
CA VAL A 494 -7.01 -21.55 2.57
C VAL A 494 -7.92 -21.31 1.37
N VAL A 495 -8.27 -22.35 0.61
CA VAL A 495 -9.14 -22.25 -0.57
C VAL A 495 -10.57 -21.90 -0.16
N GLN A 496 -11.10 -22.55 0.87
CA GLN A 496 -12.45 -22.25 1.37
C GLN A 496 -12.52 -20.86 1.97
N LEU A 497 -11.54 -20.46 2.78
CA LEU A 497 -11.49 -19.13 3.38
C LEU A 497 -11.34 -18.05 2.29
N ASN A 498 -10.46 -18.23 1.31
CA ASN A 498 -10.31 -17.28 0.22
C ASN A 498 -11.60 -17.14 -0.60
N ARG A 499 -12.29 -18.26 -0.90
CA ARG A 499 -13.60 -18.25 -1.58
C ARG A 499 -14.68 -17.55 -0.74
N LEU A 500 -14.72 -17.79 0.56
CA LEU A 500 -15.63 -17.11 1.50
C LEU A 500 -15.44 -15.59 1.45
N LEU A 501 -14.19 -15.14 1.35
CA LEU A 501 -13.83 -13.73 1.23
C LEU A 501 -14.04 -13.15 -0.18
N GLY A 502 -14.55 -13.95 -1.13
CA GLY A 502 -14.75 -13.54 -2.53
C GLY A 502 -13.46 -13.39 -3.33
N GLY A 503 -12.39 -14.06 -2.89
CA GLY A 503 -11.11 -14.12 -3.58
C GLY A 503 -11.13 -15.05 -4.80
N THR A 504 -10.14 -14.85 -5.67
CA THR A 504 -9.88 -15.71 -6.82
C THR A 504 -8.49 -16.30 -6.71
N LEU A 505 -8.39 -17.63 -6.77
CA LEU A 505 -7.11 -18.36 -6.78
C LEU A 505 -6.77 -18.82 -8.20
N THR A 506 -5.49 -18.87 -8.53
CA THR A 506 -5.02 -19.57 -9.73
C THR A 506 -5.12 -21.08 -9.52
N SER A 507 -5.22 -21.86 -10.60
CA SER A 507 -5.22 -23.33 -10.54
C SER A 507 -4.02 -23.91 -9.80
N PHE A 508 -2.85 -23.26 -9.92
CA PHE A 508 -1.65 -23.57 -9.13
C PHE A 508 -1.89 -23.46 -7.62
N ARG A 509 -2.43 -22.33 -7.14
CA ARG A 509 -2.70 -22.12 -5.71
C ARG A 509 -3.94 -22.86 -5.20
N ALA A 510 -4.84 -23.26 -6.09
CA ALA A 510 -5.96 -24.13 -5.77
C ALA A 510 -5.59 -25.61 -5.67
N GLY A 511 -4.34 -26.00 -6.00
CA GLY A 511 -3.90 -27.40 -6.05
C GLY A 511 -4.47 -28.18 -7.24
N GLU A 512 -5.04 -27.49 -8.23
CA GLU A 512 -5.70 -28.10 -9.41
C GLU A 512 -4.71 -28.44 -10.53
N TYR A 513 -3.45 -27.99 -10.42
CA TYR A 513 -2.41 -28.15 -11.44
C TYR A 513 -1.94 -29.60 -11.65
N GLY A 514 -2.37 -30.55 -10.82
CA GLY A 514 -2.09 -31.98 -10.94
C GLY A 514 -3.30 -32.88 -11.23
N MET A 515 -4.50 -32.31 -11.39
CA MET A 515 -5.68 -33.12 -11.75
C MET A 515 -5.73 -33.29 -13.26
N GLU A 516 -5.51 -34.52 -13.75
CA GLU A 516 -5.75 -34.85 -15.16
C GLU A 516 -7.14 -34.32 -15.56
N PRO A 517 -7.28 -33.64 -16.71
CA PRO A 517 -8.57 -33.17 -17.15
C PRO A 517 -9.48 -34.39 -17.30
N LYS A 518 -10.54 -34.46 -16.49
CA LYS A 518 -11.61 -35.44 -16.67
C LYS A 518 -12.09 -35.28 -18.11
N LYS A 519 -11.76 -36.27 -18.95
CA LYS A 519 -12.32 -36.39 -20.30
C LYS A 519 -13.84 -36.42 -20.14
N LEU A 520 -14.48 -35.30 -20.45
CA LEU A 520 -15.93 -35.25 -20.63
C LEU A 520 -16.26 -36.19 -21.79
N ARG A 521 -17.06 -37.21 -21.49
CA ARG A 521 -17.73 -38.07 -22.48
C ARG A 521 -19.09 -37.49 -22.81
#